data_AF-A0A1I3JGS9-F1
#
_entry.id   AF-A0A1I3JGS9-F1
#
_cell.length_a   1.000
_cell.length_b   1.000
_cell.length_c   1.000
_cell.angle_alpha   90.00
_cell.angle_beta   90.00
_cell.angle_gamma   90.00
#
_symmetry.space_group_name_H-M   'P 1'
#
loop_
_entity.id
_entity.type
_entity.pdbx_description
1 polymer ?
#
loop_
_entity_poly.entity_id
_entity_poly.type
_entity_poly.pdbx_seq_one_letter_code
_entity_poly.pdbx_strand_id
1 'polypeptide(L)'
;MPSKPILIYKLTPSQISLVDRLDGAENGVLLDDMEYREVVVWQELDKLGIVRTNPRRRKLAVMLTELGEQVRANGYFSKKPVVRLTQPQIAALRFLAGGPRGYTDMPGHMVDVCRRLGIRGWAEWQGDETGPRWMRITPAGWQVLMLVDA
;
A
#
# COMPACT_ATOMS: atom_id res chain seq x y z
N MET A 1 -17.79 -6.81 -20.86
CA MET A 1 -18.57 -6.36 -19.68
C MET A 1 -17.59 -5.82 -18.63
N PRO A 2 -17.86 -4.73 -17.91
CA PRO A 2 -17.02 -4.37 -16.78
C PRO A 2 -17.21 -5.43 -15.69
N SER A 3 -16.18 -6.22 -15.43
CA SER A 3 -16.13 -7.10 -14.26
C SER A 3 -16.41 -6.26 -13.02
N LYS A 4 -17.30 -6.72 -12.14
CA LYS A 4 -17.50 -6.06 -10.83
C LYS A 4 -16.13 -5.80 -10.19
N PRO A 5 -15.88 -4.61 -9.62
CA PRO A 5 -14.59 -4.28 -9.05
C PRO A 5 -14.27 -5.26 -7.92
N ILE A 6 -13.07 -5.84 -7.92
CA ILE A 6 -12.62 -6.70 -6.83
C ILE A 6 -12.27 -5.81 -5.64
N LEU A 7 -12.95 -6.05 -4.53
CA LEU A 7 -12.83 -5.25 -3.32
C LEU A 7 -11.90 -5.96 -2.33
N ILE A 8 -10.84 -5.27 -1.91
CA ILE A 8 -9.93 -5.73 -0.87
C ILE A 8 -10.32 -5.04 0.43
N TYR A 9 -10.59 -5.83 1.47
CA TYR A 9 -10.97 -5.35 2.80
C TYR A 9 -9.83 -5.40 3.81
N LYS A 10 -8.77 -6.16 3.53
CA LYS A 10 -7.56 -6.18 4.36
C LYS A 10 -6.66 -5.00 4.01
N LEU A 11 -6.02 -4.40 5.01
CA LEU A 11 -4.99 -3.39 4.78
C LEU A 11 -3.84 -3.97 3.93
N THR A 12 -3.25 -3.10 3.09
CA THR A 12 -2.07 -3.46 2.30
C THR A 12 -0.85 -3.60 3.21
N PRO A 13 0.21 -4.34 2.81
CA PRO A 13 1.43 -4.46 3.61
C PRO A 13 2.00 -3.12 4.09
N SER A 14 2.04 -2.11 3.23
CA SER A 14 2.56 -0.78 3.61
C SER A 14 1.63 -0.04 4.56
N GLN A 15 0.30 -0.23 4.45
CA GLN A 15 -0.66 0.29 5.42
C GLN A 15 -0.52 -0.38 6.79
N ILE A 16 -0.32 -1.69 6.83
CA ILE A 16 -0.07 -2.46 8.07
C ILE A 16 1.20 -1.94 8.75
N SER A 17 2.29 -1.80 7.99
CA SER A 17 3.56 -1.29 8.52
C SER A 17 3.42 0.11 9.14
N LEU A 18 2.65 1.00 8.52
CA LEU A 18 2.41 2.33 9.08
C LEU A 18 1.54 2.27 10.34
N VAL A 19 0.49 1.44 10.35
CA VAL A 19 -0.36 1.23 11.54
C VAL A 19 0.48 0.74 12.71
N ASP A 20 1.36 -0.25 12.50
CA ASP A 20 2.21 -0.79 13.57
C ASP A 20 3.24 0.23 14.07
N ARG A 21 3.80 1.07 13.17
CA ARG A 21 4.69 2.17 13.57
C ARG A 21 3.95 3.20 14.43
N LEU A 22 2.71 3.54 14.08
CA LEU A 22 1.89 4.51 14.81
C LEU A 22 1.44 3.95 16.18
N ASP A 23 1.14 2.66 16.28
CA ASP A 23 0.82 1.97 17.53
C ASP A 23 1.99 2.03 18.54
N GLY A 24 3.22 1.90 18.04
CA GLY A 24 4.43 2.02 18.86
C GLY A 24 4.80 3.46 19.24
N ALA A 25 4.10 4.48 18.71
CA ALA A 25 4.41 5.89 18.95
C ALA A 25 3.40 6.52 19.92
N GLU A 26 3.79 6.70 21.19
CA GLU A 26 2.96 7.28 22.26
C GLU A 26 2.27 8.60 21.85
N ASN A 27 2.94 9.36 21.02
CA ASN A 27 2.59 10.73 20.67
C ASN A 27 2.30 10.89 19.16
N GLY A 28 2.14 9.79 18.43
CA GLY A 28 2.09 9.78 16.98
C GLY A 28 3.44 10.02 16.32
N VAL A 29 3.47 9.93 15.00
CA VAL A 29 4.65 10.19 14.16
C VAL A 29 4.51 11.57 13.55
N LEU A 30 5.56 12.40 13.63
CA LEU A 30 5.55 13.72 13.01
C LEU A 30 5.55 13.57 11.49
N LEU A 31 4.78 14.40 10.79
CA LEU A 31 4.70 14.36 9.33
C LEU A 31 6.09 14.59 8.67
N ASP A 32 6.94 15.40 9.30
CA ASP A 32 8.31 15.66 8.86
C ASP A 32 9.21 14.40 8.93
N ASP A 33 8.88 13.43 9.79
CA ASP A 33 9.64 12.20 10.03
C ASP A 33 9.09 11.01 9.22
N MET A 34 8.11 11.27 8.34
CA MET A 34 7.50 10.26 7.47
C MET A 34 8.21 10.21 6.12
N GLU A 35 8.49 9.00 5.65
CA GLU A 35 8.97 8.81 4.29
C GLU A 35 7.88 9.14 3.27
N TYR A 36 8.28 9.49 2.04
CA TYR A 36 7.33 9.79 0.96
C TYR A 36 6.26 8.70 0.78
N ARG A 37 6.64 7.42 0.87
CA ARG A 37 5.70 6.30 0.76
C ARG A 37 4.68 6.30 1.89
N GLU A 38 5.12 6.59 3.10
CA GLU A 38 4.25 6.64 4.28
C GLU A 38 3.28 7.82 4.20
N VAL A 39 3.69 8.97 3.63
CA VAL A 39 2.79 10.11 3.41
C VAL A 39 1.62 9.71 2.49
N VAL A 40 1.90 8.98 1.40
CA VAL A 40 0.84 8.49 0.50
C VAL A 40 -0.08 7.49 1.20
N VAL A 41 0.51 6.56 1.98
CA VAL A 41 -0.24 5.55 2.74
C VAL A 41 -1.11 6.17 3.83
N TRP A 42 -0.60 7.17 4.55
CA TRP A 42 -1.35 7.92 5.56
C TRP A 42 -2.62 8.54 4.97
N GLN A 43 -2.54 9.18 3.82
CA GLN A 43 -3.71 9.77 3.16
C GLN A 43 -4.79 8.74 2.78
N GLU A 44 -4.39 7.51 2.44
CA GLU A 44 -5.34 6.42 2.20
C GLU A 44 -6.02 5.97 3.51
N LEU A 45 -5.26 5.85 4.59
CA LEU A 45 -5.76 5.47 5.91
C LEU A 45 -6.66 6.55 6.54
N ASP A 46 -6.35 7.82 6.32
CA ASP A 46 -7.11 8.97 6.83
C ASP A 46 -8.52 9.00 6.23
N LYS A 47 -8.63 8.72 4.91
CA LYS A 47 -9.93 8.55 4.23
C LYS A 47 -10.75 7.39 4.78
N LEU A 48 -10.10 6.37 5.35
CA LEU A 48 -10.76 5.26 6.02
C LEU A 48 -11.12 5.56 7.47
N GLY A 49 -10.61 6.67 8.04
CA GLY A 49 -10.77 7.07 9.43
C GLY A 49 -9.89 6.27 10.40
N ILE A 50 -8.89 5.55 9.91
CA ILE A 50 -8.00 4.69 10.70
C ILE A 50 -6.92 5.51 11.41
N VAL A 51 -6.57 6.64 10.83
CA VAL A 51 -5.58 7.60 11.35
C VAL A 51 -6.18 9.00 11.29
N ARG A 52 -5.58 9.93 12.03
CA ARG A 52 -5.90 11.35 11.99
C ARG A 52 -4.66 12.19 12.27
N THR A 53 -4.67 13.45 11.86
CA THR A 53 -3.68 14.44 12.31
C THR A 53 -4.09 15.06 13.64
N ASN A 54 -3.10 15.36 14.50
CA ASN A 54 -3.31 16.14 15.70
C ASN A 54 -3.11 17.64 15.40
N PRO A 55 -4.19 18.45 15.35
CA PRO A 55 -4.07 19.87 15.05
C PRO A 55 -3.56 20.71 16.24
N ARG A 56 -3.53 20.14 17.46
CA ARG A 56 -3.15 20.89 18.69
C ARG A 56 -1.64 21.03 18.90
N ARG A 57 -0.84 20.56 17.94
CA ARG A 57 0.61 20.62 18.01
C ARG A 57 1.16 21.66 17.03
N ARG A 58 2.27 22.28 17.43
CA ARG A 58 3.04 23.19 16.57
C ARG A 58 3.50 22.50 15.27
N LYS A 59 3.73 21.18 15.32
CA LYS A 59 4.00 20.32 14.16
C LYS A 59 2.90 19.28 14.00
N LEU A 60 2.47 19.02 12.77
CA LEU A 60 1.46 18.01 12.47
C LEU A 60 1.99 16.62 12.79
N ALA A 61 1.28 15.91 13.66
CA ALA A 61 1.55 14.52 14.02
C ALA A 61 0.40 13.63 13.54
N VAL A 62 0.71 12.52 12.90
CA VAL A 62 -0.24 11.47 12.52
C VAL A 62 -0.35 10.48 13.66
N MET A 63 -1.58 10.09 14.01
CA MET A 63 -1.88 9.19 15.12
C MET A 63 -2.94 8.18 14.70
N LEU A 64 -2.96 7.00 15.34
CA LEU A 64 -4.08 6.07 15.24
C LEU A 64 -5.35 6.67 15.87
N THR A 65 -6.49 6.29 15.30
CA THR A 65 -7.80 6.49 15.92
C THR A 65 -8.22 5.22 16.66
N GLU A 66 -9.28 5.30 17.47
CA GLU A 66 -9.92 4.12 18.05
C GLU A 66 -10.34 3.09 16.98
N LEU A 67 -10.78 3.57 15.80
CA LEU A 67 -11.08 2.69 14.68
C LEU A 67 -9.81 1.98 14.17
N GLY A 68 -8.68 2.67 14.12
CA GLY A 68 -7.41 2.08 13.72
C GLY A 68 -6.92 1.01 14.68
N GLU A 69 -7.03 1.25 15.98
CA GLU A 69 -6.74 0.27 17.03
C GLU A 69 -7.63 -0.98 16.89
N GLN A 70 -8.94 -0.79 16.64
CA GLN A 70 -9.87 -1.89 16.39
C GLN A 70 -9.52 -2.68 15.12
N VAL A 71 -9.17 -1.99 14.02
CA VAL A 71 -8.77 -2.65 12.78
C VAL A 71 -7.52 -3.50 12.99
N ARG A 72 -6.53 -2.99 13.74
CA ARG A 72 -5.33 -3.73 14.12
C ARG A 72 -5.67 -4.96 14.96
N ALA A 73 -6.47 -4.80 16.01
CA ALA A 73 -6.91 -5.92 16.86
C ALA A 73 -7.70 -6.98 16.08
N ASN A 74 -8.38 -6.60 15.00
CA ASN A 74 -9.12 -7.50 14.11
C ASN A 74 -8.27 -8.03 12.93
N GLY A 75 -6.96 -8.16 13.11
CA GLY A 75 -6.06 -8.72 12.10
C GLY A 75 -5.96 -7.88 10.81
N TYR A 76 -6.13 -6.57 10.93
CA TYR A 76 -6.05 -5.57 9.86
C TYR A 76 -7.17 -5.67 8.81
N PHE A 77 -8.33 -6.23 9.17
CA PHE A 77 -9.53 -6.24 8.34
C PHE A 77 -10.43 -5.05 8.64
N SER A 78 -10.71 -4.26 7.61
CA SER A 78 -11.65 -3.14 7.65
C SER A 78 -13.05 -3.59 7.22
N LYS A 79 -14.08 -2.99 7.83
CA LYS A 79 -15.48 -3.14 7.36
C LYS A 79 -15.73 -2.43 6.03
N LYS A 80 -14.89 -1.44 5.69
CA LYS A 80 -14.96 -0.70 4.41
C LYS A 80 -13.91 -1.27 3.45
N PRO A 81 -14.19 -1.30 2.13
CA PRO A 81 -13.19 -1.68 1.16
C PRO A 81 -12.01 -0.71 1.21
N VAL A 82 -10.81 -1.26 1.42
CA VAL A 82 -9.54 -0.54 1.51
C VAL A 82 -9.02 -0.22 0.11
N VAL A 83 -9.10 -1.18 -0.81
CA VAL A 83 -8.72 -1.01 -2.21
C VAL A 83 -9.81 -1.55 -3.12
N ARG A 84 -10.09 -0.81 -4.20
CA ARG A 84 -10.86 -1.31 -5.34
C ARG A 84 -9.86 -1.63 -6.45
N LEU A 85 -9.63 -2.90 -6.72
CA LEU A 85 -8.70 -3.31 -7.77
C LEU A 85 -9.23 -2.88 -9.14
N THR A 86 -8.40 -2.16 -9.89
CA THR A 86 -8.69 -1.73 -11.24
C THR A 86 -8.07 -2.68 -12.26
N GLN A 87 -8.62 -2.72 -13.48
CA GLN A 87 -8.06 -3.53 -14.56
C GLN A 87 -6.58 -3.25 -14.85
N PRO A 88 -6.11 -1.98 -14.85
CA PRO A 88 -4.67 -1.70 -14.96
C PRO A 88 -3.82 -2.32 -13.84
N GLN A 89 -4.31 -2.32 -12.59
CA GLN A 89 -3.59 -2.94 -11.47
C GLN A 89 -3.51 -4.46 -11.62
N ILE A 90 -4.61 -5.10 -12.05
CA ILE A 90 -4.65 -6.53 -12.36
C ILE A 90 -3.66 -6.87 -13.47
N ALA A 91 -3.68 -6.10 -14.57
CA ALA A 91 -2.76 -6.29 -15.69
C ALA A 91 -1.29 -6.14 -15.25
N ALA A 92 -0.98 -5.16 -14.41
CA ALA A 92 0.36 -4.96 -13.86
C ALA A 92 0.79 -6.11 -12.94
N LEU A 93 -0.11 -6.64 -12.09
CA LEU A 93 0.18 -7.82 -11.27
C LEU A 93 0.48 -9.05 -12.13
N ARG A 94 -0.33 -9.32 -13.16
CA ARG A 94 -0.09 -10.42 -14.12
C ARG A 94 1.21 -10.23 -14.90
N PHE A 95 1.53 -9.00 -15.29
CA PHE A 95 2.78 -8.66 -15.98
C PHE A 95 4.01 -8.98 -15.13
N LEU A 96 4.00 -8.60 -13.84
CA LEU A 96 5.08 -8.89 -12.89
C LEU A 96 5.10 -10.36 -12.44
N ALA A 97 3.97 -11.07 -12.49
CA ALA A 97 3.90 -12.51 -12.24
C ALA A 97 4.65 -13.32 -13.31
N GLY A 98 4.79 -12.79 -14.52
CA GLY A 98 5.62 -13.38 -15.58
C GLY A 98 7.13 -13.27 -15.38
N GLY A 99 7.58 -12.74 -14.24
CA GLY A 99 8.99 -12.65 -13.84
C GLY A 99 9.47 -11.21 -13.55
N PRO A 100 10.71 -11.05 -13.05
CA PRO A 100 11.33 -9.74 -12.84
C PRO A 100 11.32 -8.86 -14.09
N ARG A 101 11.10 -7.54 -13.90
CA ARG A 101 11.02 -6.56 -15.00
C ARG A 101 11.87 -5.33 -14.70
N GLY A 102 12.78 -4.99 -15.61
CA GLY A 102 13.49 -3.72 -15.57
C GLY A 102 12.55 -2.55 -15.90
N TYR A 103 13.00 -1.33 -15.60
CA TYR A 103 12.23 -0.12 -15.95
C TYR A 103 11.98 0.00 -17.47
N THR A 104 12.96 -0.39 -18.29
CA THR A 104 12.88 -0.35 -19.76
C THR A 104 11.91 -1.37 -20.35
N ASP A 105 11.62 -2.45 -19.61
CA ASP A 105 10.72 -3.52 -20.06
C ASP A 105 9.25 -3.16 -19.79
N MET A 106 8.99 -2.16 -18.94
CA MET A 106 7.64 -1.74 -18.58
C MET A 106 7.07 -0.80 -19.65
N PRO A 107 5.88 -1.10 -20.21
CA PRO A 107 5.16 -0.14 -21.04
C PRO A 107 4.93 1.17 -20.25
N GLY A 108 5.11 2.33 -20.89
CA GLY A 108 5.07 3.63 -20.20
C GLY A 108 3.78 3.88 -19.41
N HIS A 109 2.63 3.42 -19.91
CA HIS A 109 1.34 3.51 -19.22
C HIS A 109 1.23 2.63 -17.96
N MET A 110 2.11 1.63 -17.82
CA MET A 110 2.14 0.68 -16.69
C MET A 110 3.11 1.11 -15.60
N VAL A 111 4.10 1.98 -15.90
CA VAL A 111 5.13 2.43 -14.95
C VAL A 111 4.51 3.03 -13.68
N ASP A 112 3.53 3.93 -13.81
CA ASP A 112 2.87 4.52 -12.63
C ASP A 112 2.05 3.49 -11.85
N VAL A 113 1.42 2.54 -12.56
CA VAL A 113 0.65 1.47 -11.93
C VAL A 113 1.57 0.57 -11.12
N CYS A 114 2.68 0.10 -11.69
CA CYS A 114 3.71 -0.67 -11.00
C CYS A 114 4.26 0.09 -9.79
N ARG A 115 4.58 1.38 -9.94
CA ARG A 115 5.01 2.23 -8.82
C ARG A 115 3.99 2.23 -7.68
N ARG A 116 2.69 2.33 -7.98
CA ARG A 116 1.60 2.29 -6.98
C ARG A 116 1.40 0.91 -6.36
N LEU A 117 1.69 -0.19 -7.07
CA LEU A 117 1.76 -1.53 -6.47
C LEU A 117 2.93 -1.59 -5.47
N GLY A 118 4.05 -0.94 -5.81
CA GLY A 118 5.21 -0.75 -4.94
C GLY A 118 4.89 -0.02 -3.63
N ILE A 119 4.18 1.10 -3.72
CA ILE A 119 3.73 1.89 -2.55
C ILE A 119 2.81 1.07 -1.64
N ARG A 120 2.04 0.12 -2.19
CA ARG A 120 1.17 -0.78 -1.41
C ARG A 120 1.90 -2.00 -0.86
N GLY A 121 3.14 -2.26 -1.27
CA GLY A 121 3.90 -3.45 -0.88
C GLY A 121 3.47 -4.73 -1.60
N TRP A 122 2.73 -4.64 -2.71
CA TRP A 122 2.38 -5.79 -3.56
C TRP A 122 3.45 -6.11 -4.60
N ALA A 123 4.35 -5.17 -4.82
CA ALA A 123 5.53 -5.35 -5.63
C ALA A 123 6.68 -4.58 -4.97
N GLU A 124 7.92 -4.87 -5.36
CA GLU A 124 9.10 -4.24 -4.79
C GLU A 124 10.19 -4.09 -5.84
N TRP A 125 10.95 -3.00 -5.71
CA TRP A 125 12.16 -2.78 -6.49
C TRP A 125 13.32 -3.51 -5.83
N GLN A 126 14.13 -4.15 -6.66
CA GLN A 126 15.32 -4.89 -6.34
C GLN A 126 16.47 -4.39 -7.25
N GLY A 127 17.69 -4.67 -6.83
CA GLY A 127 18.91 -4.10 -7.43
C GLY A 127 19.52 -3.01 -6.54
N ASP A 128 20.84 -2.97 -6.50
CA ASP A 128 21.64 -2.03 -5.73
C ASP A 128 22.17 -0.88 -6.62
N GLU A 129 23.08 -0.06 -6.09
CA GLU A 129 23.74 1.01 -6.84
C GLU A 129 24.55 0.52 -8.04
N THR A 130 24.90 -0.78 -8.07
CA THR A 130 25.79 -1.39 -9.07
C THR A 130 25.06 -2.29 -10.08
N GLY A 131 23.84 -2.71 -9.79
CA GLY A 131 23.04 -3.63 -10.58
C GLY A 131 21.85 -2.97 -11.29
N PRO A 132 21.28 -3.61 -12.32
CA PRO A 132 20.08 -3.10 -12.97
C PRO A 132 18.92 -3.08 -11.97
N ARG A 133 18.22 -1.95 -11.85
CA ARG A 133 16.98 -1.86 -11.07
C ARG A 133 15.86 -2.62 -11.77
N TRP A 134 15.31 -3.61 -11.10
CA TRP A 134 14.18 -4.40 -11.57
C TRP A 134 13.11 -4.53 -10.49
N MET A 135 11.89 -4.82 -10.89
CA MET A 135 10.75 -4.95 -10.01
C MET A 135 10.21 -6.38 -10.05
N ARG A 136 9.77 -6.89 -8.90
CA ARG A 136 9.05 -8.18 -8.79
C ARG A 136 7.80 -8.05 -7.93
N ILE A 137 6.89 -8.99 -8.13
CA ILE A 137 5.73 -9.20 -7.26
C ILE A 137 6.18 -9.76 -5.90
N THR A 138 5.59 -9.25 -4.80
CA THR A 138 5.83 -9.75 -3.43
C THR A 138 4.92 -10.94 -3.12
N PRO A 139 5.15 -11.70 -2.03
CA PRO A 139 4.19 -12.72 -1.59
C PRO A 139 2.78 -12.18 -1.37
N ALA A 140 2.64 -10.96 -0.83
CA ALA A 140 1.34 -10.30 -0.69
C ALA A 140 0.70 -9.94 -2.04
N GLY A 141 1.51 -9.53 -3.03
CA GLY A 141 1.03 -9.32 -4.40
C GLY A 141 0.52 -10.61 -5.04
N TRP A 142 1.21 -11.74 -4.82
CA TRP A 142 0.75 -13.06 -5.29
C TRP A 142 -0.60 -13.44 -4.67
N GLN A 143 -0.79 -13.21 -3.38
CA GLN A 143 -2.09 -13.44 -2.73
C GLN A 143 -3.21 -12.61 -3.37
N VAL A 144 -2.92 -11.35 -3.72
CA VAL A 144 -3.88 -10.49 -4.43
C VAL A 144 -4.18 -11.03 -5.83
N LEU A 145 -3.16 -11.48 -6.56
CA LEU A 145 -3.35 -12.05 -7.91
C LEU A 145 -4.20 -13.33 -7.87
N MET A 146 -3.96 -14.21 -6.90
CA MET A 146 -4.77 -15.43 -6.71
C MET A 146 -6.25 -15.12 -6.47
N LEU A 147 -6.58 -14.01 -5.79
CA LEU A 147 -7.97 -13.58 -5.60
C LEU A 147 -8.64 -13.08 -6.89
N VAL A 148 -7.84 -12.69 -7.89
CA VAL A 148 -8.33 -12.19 -9.19
C VAL A 148 -8.54 -13.31 -10.19
N ASP A 149 -7.69 -14.34 -10.13
CA ASP A 149 -7.72 -15.49 -11.05
C ASP A 149 -8.58 -16.66 -10.53
N ALA A 150 -9.13 -16.56 -9.31
CA ALA A 150 -10.10 -17.49 -8.73
C ALA A 150 -11.54 -17.22 -9.21
#